data_AF-A0A0B7B7N9-F1
#
_entry.id   AF-A0A0B7B7N9-F1
#
_cell.length_a   1.000
_cell.length_b   1.000
_cell.length_c   1.000
_cell.angle_alpha   90.00
_cell.angle_beta   90.00
_cell.angle_gamma   90.00
#
_symmetry.space_group_name_H-M   'P 1'
#
loop_
_entity.id
_entity.type
_entity.pdbx_description
1 polymer ?
#
loop_
_entity_poly.entity_id
_entity_poly.type
_entity_poly.pdbx_seq_one_letter_code
_entity_poly.pdbx_strand_id
1 'polypeptide(L)'
;MSLRRVLTPQKFLLICAVFLVVILTVLIADATYNCNSGENATNKLLLQKYSDQIQKLKSDQITLAHKLKEAEQQIAASGQRKSSAWISGLPIIYLITPTYSRLEQKAELTRLSHTLLLVRNIHWIVVEDSDTKTDLVSRLLKQTELNYTHLNVLTPLEFKLNTEDPNWLKPRGVLQRNAGLEWLRSNTSPQKQPGVVYFADDDNTYSLKLFDEMRYTKKVSVWPVGLVGYLRYERPIVENKKVTGWFTYWKPNRPFPMDMAGFAINLQLIHDHPDVGFTNSVQRGYQETTLLTGLKISQYDLEPRANMCTEVLVWHTR
;
A
#
# COMPACT_ATOMS: atom_id res chain seq x y z
N MET A 1 -94.27 10.75 81.27
CA MET A 1 -93.09 10.49 80.42
C MET A 1 -93.33 11.12 79.06
N SER A 2 -92.55 12.14 78.69
CA SER A 2 -92.59 12.75 77.36
C SER A 2 -91.16 12.75 76.83
N LEU A 3 -90.77 11.68 76.12
CA LEU A 3 -89.55 11.69 75.33
C LEU A 3 -89.82 12.54 74.09
N ARG A 4 -89.45 13.83 74.14
CA ARG A 4 -89.35 14.65 72.93
C ARG A 4 -88.24 14.07 72.05
N ARG A 5 -88.61 13.45 70.93
CA ARG A 5 -87.68 13.02 69.87
C ARG A 5 -86.90 14.25 69.39
N VAL A 6 -85.63 14.34 69.76
CA VAL A 6 -84.76 15.51 69.48
C VAL A 6 -84.35 15.59 68.00
N LEU A 7 -84.47 14.50 67.23
CA LEU A 7 -84.26 14.53 65.78
C LEU A 7 -85.54 14.21 65.02
N THR A 8 -86.03 15.19 64.26
CA THR A 8 -87.03 14.95 63.21
C THR A 8 -86.33 14.34 61.99
N PRO A 9 -87.01 13.49 61.19
CA PRO A 9 -86.42 12.82 60.02
C PRO A 9 -85.74 13.79 59.05
N GLN A 10 -86.31 14.98 58.86
CA GLN A 10 -85.76 16.05 58.03
C GLN A 10 -84.41 16.58 58.54
N LYS A 11 -84.24 16.76 59.87
CA LYS A 11 -82.97 17.21 60.45
C LYS A 11 -81.89 16.13 60.37
N PHE A 12 -82.25 14.86 60.52
CA PHE A 12 -81.31 13.74 60.32
C PHE A 12 -80.84 13.66 58.87
N LEU A 13 -81.77 13.74 57.90
CA LEU A 13 -81.45 13.77 56.47
C LEU A 13 -80.54 14.94 56.09
N LEU A 14 -80.76 16.12 56.66
CA LEU A 14 -79.92 17.29 56.42
C LEU A 14 -78.49 17.07 56.95
N ILE A 15 -78.35 16.50 58.16
CA ILE A 15 -77.02 16.18 58.73
C ILE A 15 -76.31 15.13 57.88
N CYS A 16 -77.00 14.07 57.44
CA CYS A 16 -76.45 13.07 56.54
C CYS A 16 -76.02 13.67 55.19
N ALA A 17 -76.83 14.57 54.62
CA ALA A 17 -76.50 15.26 53.38
C ALA A 17 -75.25 16.14 53.53
N VAL A 18 -75.13 16.90 54.63
CA VAL A 18 -73.94 17.70 54.92
C VAL A 18 -72.71 16.80 55.10
N PHE A 19 -72.82 15.69 55.82
CA PHE A 19 -71.72 14.73 55.97
C PHE A 19 -71.29 14.12 54.62
N LEU A 20 -72.24 13.77 53.76
CA LEU A 20 -71.98 13.27 52.41
C LEU A 20 -71.25 14.31 51.55
N VAL A 21 -71.66 15.57 51.60
CA VAL A 21 -70.98 16.65 50.86
C VAL A 21 -69.55 16.84 51.37
N VAL A 22 -69.32 16.81 52.69
CA VAL A 22 -67.97 16.94 53.26
C VAL A 22 -67.08 15.76 52.88
N ILE A 23 -67.61 14.52 52.89
CA ILE A 23 -66.85 13.35 52.46
C ILE A 23 -66.52 13.47 50.96
N LEU A 24 -67.48 13.89 50.13
CA LEU A 24 -67.27 14.04 48.70
C LEU A 24 -66.23 15.13 48.39
N THR A 25 -66.26 16.26 49.10
CA THR A 25 -65.28 17.33 48.89
C THR A 25 -63.87 16.91 49.29
N VAL A 26 -63.72 16.16 50.40
CA VAL A 26 -62.42 15.60 50.81
C VAL A 26 -61.90 14.59 49.79
N LEU A 27 -62.76 13.70 49.28
CA LEU A 27 -62.36 12.72 48.26
C LEU A 27 -61.95 13.39 46.94
N ILE A 28 -62.67 14.44 46.51
CA ILE A 28 -62.31 15.21 45.30
C ILE A 28 -60.98 15.95 45.51
N ALA A 29 -60.78 16.57 46.68
CA ALA A 29 -59.54 17.25 47.00
C ALA A 29 -58.34 16.28 47.02
N ASP A 30 -58.50 15.09 47.60
CA ASP A 30 -57.44 14.07 47.62
C ASP A 30 -57.15 13.50 46.22
N ALA A 31 -58.19 13.22 45.43
CA ALA A 31 -58.04 12.76 44.05
C ALA A 31 -57.33 13.81 43.16
N THR A 32 -57.68 15.09 43.30
CA THR A 32 -57.04 16.17 42.53
C THR A 32 -55.60 16.42 42.98
N TYR A 33 -55.31 16.35 44.28
CA TYR A 33 -53.95 16.46 44.80
C TYR A 33 -53.05 15.32 44.28
N ASN A 34 -53.53 14.07 44.35
CA ASN A 34 -52.79 12.90 43.87
C ASN A 34 -52.57 12.93 42.35
N CYS A 35 -53.56 13.38 41.57
CA CYS A 35 -53.43 13.53 40.12
C CYS A 35 -52.38 14.59 39.74
N ASN A 36 -52.46 15.79 40.33
CA ASN A 36 -51.50 16.86 40.09
C ASN A 36 -50.08 16.49 40.54
N SER A 37 -49.94 15.75 41.65
CA SER A 37 -48.65 15.26 42.14
C SER A 37 -48.00 14.25 41.18
N GLY A 38 -48.79 13.30 40.67
CA GLY A 38 -48.32 12.29 39.70
C GLY A 38 -47.93 12.88 38.34
N GLU A 39 -48.71 13.83 37.82
CA GLU A 39 -48.40 14.52 36.56
C GLU A 39 -47.13 15.38 36.68
N ASN A 40 -46.97 16.11 37.80
CA ASN A 40 -45.77 16.89 38.07
C ASN A 40 -44.51 16.01 38.21
N ALA A 41 -44.61 14.85 38.85
CA ALA A 41 -43.50 13.90 38.96
C ALA A 41 -43.08 13.33 37.59
N THR A 42 -44.05 12.99 36.75
CA THR A 42 -43.81 12.43 35.41
C THR A 42 -43.18 13.47 34.47
N ASN A 43 -43.68 14.71 34.50
CA ASN A 43 -43.13 15.82 33.72
C ASN A 43 -41.70 16.17 34.15
N LYS A 44 -41.42 16.12 35.47
CA LYS A 44 -40.06 16.33 35.98
C LYS A 44 -39.08 15.25 35.52
N LEU A 45 -39.51 13.98 35.49
CA LEU A 45 -38.70 12.87 34.99
C LEU A 45 -38.45 13.00 33.47
N LEU A 46 -39.47 13.40 32.71
CA LEU A 46 -39.37 13.63 31.27
C LEU A 46 -38.38 14.76 30.94
N LEU A 47 -38.45 15.88 31.68
CA LEU A 47 -37.54 17.00 31.55
C LEU A 47 -36.10 16.63 31.90
N GLN A 48 -35.91 15.82 32.95
CA GLN A 48 -34.59 15.31 33.31
C GLN A 48 -34.01 14.43 32.20
N LYS A 49 -34.83 13.51 31.65
CA LYS A 49 -34.43 12.65 30.53
C LYS A 49 -34.05 13.44 29.28
N TYR A 50 -34.80 14.49 28.96
CA TYR A 50 -34.44 15.39 27.85
C TYR A 50 -33.17 16.18 28.12
N SER A 51 -32.97 16.65 29.37
CA SER A 51 -31.74 17.34 29.77
C SER A 51 -30.51 16.44 29.60
N ASP A 52 -30.60 15.19 30.07
CA ASP A 52 -29.53 14.19 29.96
C ASP A 52 -29.23 13.86 28.48
N GLN A 53 -30.26 13.74 27.63
CA GLN A 53 -30.09 13.55 26.19
C GLN A 53 -29.39 14.74 25.53
N ILE A 54 -29.76 15.97 25.87
CA ILE A 54 -29.12 17.18 25.35
C ILE A 54 -27.65 17.24 25.79
N GLN A 55 -27.36 16.89 27.04
CA GLN A 55 -25.99 16.86 27.54
C GLN A 55 -25.14 15.81 26.82
N LYS A 56 -25.71 14.61 26.56
CA LYS A 56 -25.05 13.57 25.78
C LYS A 56 -24.77 14.01 24.35
N LEU A 57 -25.75 14.61 23.67
CA LEU A 57 -25.58 15.12 22.30
C LEU A 57 -24.48 16.18 22.21
N LYS A 58 -24.37 17.08 23.20
CA LYS A 58 -23.28 18.07 23.27
C LYS A 58 -21.91 17.40 23.44
N SER A 59 -21.81 16.37 24.28
CA SER A 59 -20.60 15.55 24.45
C SER A 59 -20.17 14.89 23.13
N ASP A 60 -21.13 14.30 22.42
CA ASP A 60 -20.87 13.60 21.16
C ASP A 60 -20.45 14.58 20.06
N GLN A 61 -21.05 15.77 20.03
CA GLN A 61 -20.66 16.84 19.10
C GLN A 61 -19.22 17.32 19.32
N ILE A 62 -18.80 17.49 20.58
CA ILE A 62 -17.41 17.85 20.92
C ILE A 62 -16.45 16.74 20.49
N THR A 63 -16.80 15.49 20.76
CA THR A 63 -16.00 14.32 20.37
C THR A 63 -15.86 14.23 18.85
N LEU A 64 -16.94 14.46 18.10
CA LEU A 64 -16.93 14.44 16.65
C LEU A 64 -16.10 15.59 16.07
N ALA A 65 -16.21 16.79 16.65
CA ALA A 65 -15.39 17.94 16.26
C ALA A 65 -13.89 17.69 16.49
N HIS A 66 -13.53 17.02 17.59
CA HIS A 66 -12.15 16.61 17.84
C HIS A 66 -11.64 15.61 16.80
N LYS A 67 -12.42 14.56 16.52
CA LYS A 67 -12.07 13.56 15.51
C LYS A 67 -11.96 14.14 14.10
N LEU A 68 -12.84 15.09 13.74
CA LEU A 68 -12.77 15.83 12.48
C LEU A 68 -11.46 16.61 12.39
N LYS A 69 -11.10 17.34 13.46
CA LYS A 69 -9.85 18.10 13.51
C LYS A 69 -8.62 17.19 13.42
N GLU A 70 -8.64 16.03 14.08
CA GLU A 70 -7.57 15.03 13.97
C GLU A 70 -7.46 14.47 12.55
N ALA A 71 -8.59 14.13 11.91
CA ALA A 71 -8.61 13.66 10.53
C ALA A 71 -8.14 14.74 9.55
N GLU A 72 -8.55 15.99 9.73
CA GLU A 72 -8.08 17.13 8.95
C GLU A 72 -6.57 17.35 9.11
N GLN A 73 -6.04 17.22 10.33
CA GLN A 73 -4.60 17.29 10.58
C GLN A 73 -3.84 16.12 9.93
N GLN A 74 -4.39 14.91 9.95
CA GLN A 74 -3.81 13.75 9.27
C GLN A 74 -3.84 13.91 7.74
N ILE A 75 -4.92 14.44 7.19
CA ILE A 75 -5.05 14.74 5.76
C ILE A 75 -4.13 15.89 5.36
N ALA A 76 -4.00 16.95 6.16
CA ALA A 76 -3.07 18.05 5.92
C ALA A 76 -1.60 17.57 5.99
N ALA A 77 -1.27 16.70 6.95
CA ALA A 77 0.04 16.04 7.02
C ALA A 77 0.29 15.10 5.82
N SER A 78 -0.76 14.49 5.27
CA SER A 78 -0.67 13.66 4.05
C SER A 78 -0.57 14.51 2.77
N GLY A 79 -1.30 15.63 2.69
CA GLY A 79 -1.31 16.58 1.57
C GLY A 79 -0.09 17.50 1.51
N GLN A 80 0.72 17.51 2.57
CA GLN A 80 2.04 18.15 2.60
C GLN A 80 3.19 17.24 2.11
N ARG A 81 2.93 16.05 1.56
CA ARG A 81 3.96 15.29 0.83
C ARG A 81 4.28 15.89 -0.55
N LYS A 82 4.53 17.19 -0.61
CA LYS A 82 5.27 17.86 -1.70
C LYS A 82 6.78 17.72 -1.52
N SER A 83 7.23 16.57 -1.04
CA SER A 83 8.66 16.36 -0.83
C SER A 83 9.14 15.23 -1.72
N SER A 84 9.61 15.63 -2.89
CA SER A 84 10.63 14.92 -3.66
C SER A 84 11.92 14.68 -2.85
N ALA A 85 12.00 15.17 -1.60
CA ALA A 85 13.15 14.93 -0.75
C ALA A 85 13.14 13.50 -0.21
N TRP A 86 14.26 12.84 -0.47
CA TRP A 86 14.57 11.54 0.10
C TRP A 86 14.48 11.57 1.62
N ILE A 87 13.87 10.53 2.20
CA ILE A 87 13.91 10.30 3.65
C ILE A 87 15.36 10.04 4.03
N SER A 88 15.92 10.89 4.88
CA SER A 88 17.31 10.76 5.35
C SER A 88 17.54 9.40 6.02
N GLY A 89 18.68 8.78 5.70
CA GLY A 89 19.06 7.45 6.24
C GLY A 89 18.34 6.24 5.61
N LEU A 90 17.34 6.45 4.75
CA LEU A 90 16.65 5.37 4.04
C LEU A 90 17.31 5.11 2.67
N PRO A 91 17.80 3.89 2.38
CA PRO A 91 18.41 3.58 1.09
C PRO A 91 17.46 3.81 -0.09
N ILE A 92 18.01 4.29 -1.20
CA ILE A 92 17.26 4.51 -2.45
C ILE A 92 17.17 3.20 -3.23
N ILE A 93 15.97 2.92 -3.75
CA ILE A 93 15.75 1.88 -4.75
C ILE A 93 15.83 2.54 -6.12
N TYR A 94 16.88 2.23 -6.88
CA TYR A 94 17.01 2.62 -8.29
C TYR A 94 16.38 1.53 -9.15
N LEU A 95 15.21 1.85 -9.68
CA LEU A 95 14.42 0.92 -10.49
C LEU A 95 14.70 1.15 -11.97
N ILE A 96 15.39 0.22 -12.63
CA ILE A 96 15.66 0.30 -14.07
C ILE A 96 14.55 -0.43 -14.81
N THR A 97 13.79 0.32 -15.62
CA THR A 97 12.66 -0.19 -16.41
C THR A 97 12.91 0.05 -17.90
N PRO A 98 13.31 -0.98 -18.66
CA PRO A 98 13.29 -0.90 -20.12
C PRO A 98 11.84 -0.89 -20.61
N THR A 99 11.53 -0.05 -21.60
CA THR A 99 10.20 0.00 -22.23
C THR A 99 10.33 0.24 -23.73
N TYR A 100 9.28 -0.04 -24.49
CA TYR A 100 9.24 0.18 -25.94
C TYR A 100 7.80 0.46 -26.39
N SER A 101 7.68 1.16 -27.51
CA SER A 101 6.39 1.54 -28.10
C SER A 101 5.58 0.32 -28.54
N ARG A 102 4.38 0.18 -27.97
CA ARG A 102 3.36 -0.85 -28.27
C ARG A 102 2.00 -0.39 -27.77
N LEU A 103 0.93 -1.09 -28.15
CA LEU A 103 -0.45 -0.68 -27.84
C LEU A 103 -0.69 -0.49 -26.34
N GLU A 104 -0.17 -1.41 -25.53
CA GLU A 104 -0.36 -1.45 -24.08
C GLU A 104 0.67 -0.61 -23.31
N GLN A 105 1.71 -0.05 -23.96
CA GLN A 105 2.85 0.62 -23.29
C GLN A 105 2.39 1.62 -22.21
N LYS A 106 1.45 2.50 -22.56
CA LYS A 106 0.94 3.51 -21.64
C LYS A 106 0.24 2.89 -20.45
N ALA A 107 -0.56 1.84 -20.66
CA ALA A 107 -1.27 1.14 -19.59
C ALA A 107 -0.29 0.46 -18.62
N GLU A 108 0.74 -0.21 -19.16
CA GLU A 108 1.80 -0.85 -18.38
C GLU A 108 2.56 0.15 -17.50
N LEU A 109 3.02 1.26 -18.10
CA LEU A 109 3.70 2.32 -17.36
C LEU A 109 2.79 3.01 -16.34
N THR A 110 1.49 3.16 -16.62
CA THR A 110 0.53 3.73 -15.67
C THR A 110 0.32 2.84 -14.45
N ARG A 111 0.08 1.54 -14.62
CA ARG A 111 -0.12 0.65 -13.46
C ARG A 111 1.16 0.49 -12.63
N LEU A 112 2.32 0.46 -13.30
CA LEU A 112 3.61 0.45 -12.62
C LEU A 112 3.79 1.74 -11.83
N SER A 113 3.62 2.92 -12.42
CA SER A 113 3.80 4.19 -11.73
C SER A 113 2.91 4.34 -10.49
N HIS A 114 1.64 3.89 -10.56
CA HIS A 114 0.74 3.86 -9.40
C HIS A 114 1.26 2.98 -8.26
N THR A 115 1.88 1.84 -8.60
CA THR A 115 2.55 0.98 -7.60
C THR A 115 3.75 1.71 -6.98
N LEU A 116 4.58 2.35 -7.79
CA LEU A 116 5.79 3.04 -7.33
C LEU A 116 5.49 4.26 -6.46
N LEU A 117 4.36 4.95 -6.66
CA LEU A 117 3.93 6.08 -5.81
C LEU A 117 3.73 5.69 -4.34
N LEU A 118 3.54 4.40 -4.07
CA LEU A 118 3.38 3.85 -2.73
C LEU A 118 4.73 3.47 -2.08
N VAL A 119 5.83 3.56 -2.84
CA VAL A 119 7.17 3.16 -2.40
C VAL A 119 8.00 4.38 -2.03
N ARG A 120 8.51 4.41 -0.79
CA ARG A 120 9.39 5.48 -0.32
C ARG A 120 10.81 5.32 -0.89
N ASN A 121 11.50 6.45 -1.08
CA ASN A 121 12.87 6.51 -1.60
C ASN A 121 13.09 5.61 -2.82
N ILE A 122 12.26 5.80 -3.85
CA ILE A 122 12.40 5.14 -5.14
C ILE A 122 12.76 6.16 -6.22
N HIS A 123 13.74 5.82 -7.05
CA HIS A 123 14.14 6.57 -8.22
C HIS A 123 13.90 5.72 -9.46
N TRP A 124 12.96 6.14 -10.30
CA TRP A 124 12.53 5.37 -11.46
C TRP A 124 13.33 5.75 -12.72
N ILE A 125 14.16 4.84 -13.22
CA ILE A 125 14.96 5.03 -14.42
C ILE A 125 14.23 4.34 -15.58
N VAL A 126 13.51 5.12 -16.38
CA VAL A 126 12.80 4.63 -17.56
C VAL A 126 13.67 4.79 -18.79
N VAL A 127 13.89 3.69 -19.49
CA VAL A 127 14.78 3.65 -20.66
C VAL A 127 14.01 3.14 -21.87
N GLU A 128 13.73 4.03 -22.82
CA GLU A 128 12.99 3.67 -24.03
C GLU A 128 13.90 2.99 -25.07
N ASP A 129 13.43 1.89 -25.67
CA ASP A 129 13.95 1.34 -26.94
C ASP A 129 13.47 2.21 -28.10
N SER A 130 14.11 3.37 -28.22
CA SER A 130 13.77 4.42 -29.17
C SER A 130 14.99 5.29 -29.46
N ASP A 131 15.05 5.87 -30.66
CA ASP A 131 16.05 6.84 -31.07
C ASP A 131 15.93 8.18 -30.32
N THR A 132 14.72 8.47 -29.86
CA THR A 132 14.33 9.69 -29.16
C THR A 132 13.50 9.39 -27.92
N LYS A 133 13.47 10.34 -26.98
CA LYS A 133 12.51 10.31 -25.86
C LYS A 133 11.14 10.63 -26.40
N THR A 134 10.21 9.68 -26.32
CA THR A 134 8.89 9.87 -26.91
C THR A 134 8.08 10.86 -26.10
N ASP A 135 7.21 11.57 -26.80
CA ASP A 135 6.24 12.51 -26.23
C ASP A 135 5.29 11.83 -25.24
N LEU A 136 4.93 10.56 -25.51
CA LEU A 136 4.05 9.76 -24.66
C LEU A 136 4.69 9.52 -23.29
N VAL A 137 5.91 8.97 -23.26
CA VAL A 137 6.61 8.64 -22.00
C VAL A 137 7.03 9.92 -21.28
N SER A 138 7.51 10.93 -22.02
CA SER A 138 7.88 12.23 -21.45
C SER A 138 6.71 12.88 -20.70
N ARG A 139 5.50 12.88 -21.29
CA ARG A 139 4.31 13.43 -20.64
C ARG A 139 3.85 12.58 -19.46
N LEU A 140 3.86 11.25 -19.60
CA LEU A 140 3.50 10.35 -18.51
C LEU A 140 4.39 10.58 -17.29
N LEU A 141 5.72 10.59 -17.46
CA LEU A 141 6.66 10.79 -16.37
C LEU A 141 6.52 12.16 -15.70
N LYS A 142 6.35 13.24 -16.49
CA LYS A 142 6.08 14.59 -15.95
C LYS A 142 4.79 14.67 -15.13
N GLN A 143 3.81 13.83 -15.44
CA GLN A 143 2.56 13.74 -14.70
C GLN A 143 2.69 12.86 -13.45
N THR A 144 3.69 11.99 -13.38
CA THR A 144 4.00 11.28 -12.13
C THR A 144 4.67 12.23 -11.15
N GLU A 145 4.32 12.12 -9.86
CA GLU A 145 5.03 12.78 -8.77
C GLU A 145 6.27 11.98 -8.31
N LEU A 146 6.76 11.06 -9.15
CA LEU A 146 7.91 10.20 -8.84
C LEU A 146 9.22 10.94 -9.11
N ASN A 147 10.26 10.62 -8.35
CA ASN A 147 11.63 10.93 -8.75
C ASN A 147 12.02 9.98 -9.90
N TYR A 148 12.37 10.53 -11.05
CA TYR A 148 12.67 9.72 -12.24
C TYR A 148 13.87 10.22 -13.05
N THR A 149 14.38 9.35 -13.90
CA THR A 149 15.29 9.68 -15.00
C THR A 149 14.75 9.05 -16.27
N HIS A 150 14.63 9.87 -17.31
CA HIS A 150 14.16 9.43 -18.61
C HIS A 150 15.35 9.33 -19.56
N LEU A 151 15.64 8.11 -20.01
CA LEU A 151 16.69 7.77 -20.97
C LEU A 151 16.09 7.13 -22.21
N ASN A 152 16.88 7.02 -23.27
CA ASN A 152 16.51 6.30 -24.49
C ASN A 152 17.77 5.72 -25.15
N VAL A 153 17.66 4.52 -25.70
CA VAL A 153 18.68 3.89 -26.53
C VAL A 153 18.00 2.91 -27.46
N LEU A 154 18.20 3.07 -28.76
CA LEU A 154 17.59 2.21 -29.77
C LEU A 154 18.32 0.86 -29.82
N THR A 155 17.56 -0.24 -29.77
CA THR A 155 18.11 -1.57 -30.08
C THR A 155 18.36 -1.68 -31.59
N PRO A 156 19.59 -2.02 -32.04
CA PRO A 156 19.86 -2.25 -33.47
C PRO A 156 18.97 -3.33 -34.07
N LEU A 157 18.65 -3.20 -35.37
CA LEU A 157 17.67 -4.06 -36.07
C LEU A 157 18.07 -5.54 -36.04
N GLU A 158 19.37 -5.85 -36.10
CA GLU A 158 19.91 -7.20 -36.02
C GLU A 158 19.57 -7.89 -34.68
N PHE A 159 19.33 -7.12 -33.62
CA PHE A 159 18.94 -7.62 -32.30
C PHE A 159 17.43 -7.50 -32.02
N LYS A 160 16.64 -6.92 -32.93
CA LYS A 160 15.18 -6.88 -32.83
C LYS A 160 14.54 -8.16 -33.34
N LEU A 161 13.42 -8.53 -32.72
CA LEU A 161 12.56 -9.62 -33.19
C LEU A 161 11.79 -9.17 -34.43
N ASN A 162 11.67 -10.05 -35.42
CA ASN A 162 10.71 -9.90 -36.50
C ASN A 162 9.29 -10.23 -36.00
N THR A 163 8.27 -9.82 -36.75
CA THR A 163 6.85 -10.02 -36.38
C THR A 163 6.48 -11.49 -36.17
N GLU A 164 7.13 -12.40 -36.89
CA GLU A 164 6.91 -13.86 -36.79
C GLU A 164 7.86 -14.54 -35.80
N ASP A 165 8.87 -13.82 -35.29
CA ASP A 165 9.83 -14.42 -34.36
C ASP A 165 9.15 -14.70 -33.02
N PRO A 166 9.39 -15.87 -32.40
CA PRO A 166 8.90 -16.08 -31.06
C PRO A 166 9.54 -15.09 -30.07
N ASN A 167 8.74 -14.59 -29.13
CA ASN A 167 9.12 -13.57 -28.13
C ASN A 167 10.36 -13.92 -27.27
N TRP A 168 10.87 -15.15 -27.36
CA TRP A 168 12.02 -15.65 -26.62
C TRP A 168 13.28 -15.86 -27.47
N LEU A 169 13.26 -15.51 -28.76
CA LEU A 169 14.37 -15.76 -29.68
C LEU A 169 15.58 -14.86 -29.38
N LYS A 170 15.34 -13.57 -29.14
CA LYS A 170 16.37 -12.56 -28.87
C LYS A 170 16.12 -11.88 -27.51
N PRO A 171 17.18 -11.61 -26.72
CA PRO A 171 17.02 -10.92 -25.46
C PRO A 171 16.55 -9.48 -25.71
N ARG A 172 15.62 -9.01 -24.90
CA ARG A 172 15.06 -7.66 -24.98
C ARG A 172 15.58 -6.80 -23.84
N GLY A 173 15.65 -5.48 -24.05
CA GLY A 173 16.00 -4.55 -22.98
C GLY A 173 17.49 -4.51 -22.60
N VAL A 174 18.38 -5.18 -23.36
CA VAL A 174 19.81 -5.32 -22.99
C VAL A 174 20.52 -3.97 -22.95
N LEU A 175 20.46 -3.22 -24.06
CA LEU A 175 21.08 -1.90 -24.15
C LEU A 175 20.43 -0.91 -23.19
N GLN A 176 19.12 -1.04 -23.00
CA GLN A 176 18.33 -0.17 -22.11
C GLN A 176 18.73 -0.38 -20.65
N ARG A 177 18.89 -1.63 -20.21
CA ARG A 177 19.41 -1.93 -18.86
C ARG A 177 20.84 -1.42 -18.68
N ASN A 178 21.69 -1.57 -19.71
CA ASN A 178 23.06 -1.04 -19.68
C ASN A 178 23.11 0.49 -19.61
N ALA A 179 22.26 1.20 -20.34
CA ALA A 179 22.15 2.66 -20.24
C ALA A 179 21.72 3.10 -18.83
N GLY A 180 20.84 2.34 -18.18
CA GLY A 180 20.50 2.53 -16.77
C GLY A 180 21.70 2.34 -15.84
N LEU A 181 22.51 1.29 -16.04
CA LEU A 181 23.74 1.04 -15.28
C LEU A 181 24.78 2.14 -15.48
N GLU A 182 24.98 2.60 -16.71
CA GLU A 182 25.89 3.69 -17.05
C GLU A 182 25.47 5.01 -16.41
N TRP A 183 24.16 5.31 -16.44
CA TRP A 183 23.63 6.48 -15.75
C TRP A 183 23.89 6.41 -14.24
N LEU A 184 23.68 5.25 -13.61
CA LEU A 184 23.97 5.06 -12.19
C LEU A 184 25.44 5.33 -11.87
N ARG A 185 26.36 4.76 -12.64
CA ARG A 185 27.81 4.97 -12.46
C ARG A 185 28.21 6.44 -12.56
N SER A 186 27.57 7.16 -13.48
CA SER A 186 27.90 8.56 -13.75
C SER A 186 27.22 9.57 -12.80
N ASN A 187 26.07 9.21 -12.21
CA ASN A 187 25.20 10.17 -11.52
C ASN A 187 24.97 9.87 -10.04
N THR A 188 25.48 8.74 -9.52
CA THR A 188 25.29 8.36 -8.12
C THR A 188 26.63 8.19 -7.40
N SER A 189 26.62 8.31 -6.08
CA SER A 189 27.78 8.04 -5.23
C SER A 189 27.32 7.20 -4.04
N PRO A 190 27.61 5.88 -4.02
CA PRO A 190 27.14 4.98 -2.98
C PRO A 190 27.60 5.37 -1.57
N GLN A 191 28.75 6.06 -1.45
CA GLN A 191 29.29 6.53 -0.17
C GLN A 191 28.47 7.68 0.41
N LYS A 192 27.87 8.51 -0.44
CA LYS A 192 26.99 9.61 -0.03
C LYS A 192 25.54 9.15 0.11
N GLN A 193 25.11 8.26 -0.79
CA GLN A 193 23.73 7.83 -0.91
C GLN A 193 23.69 6.32 -1.16
N PRO A 194 23.58 5.53 -0.08
CA PRO A 194 23.41 4.08 -0.19
C PRO A 194 22.13 3.76 -0.98
N GLY A 195 22.21 2.72 -1.81
CA GLY A 195 21.07 2.30 -2.61
C GLY A 195 21.17 0.88 -3.10
N VAL A 196 20.08 0.44 -3.74
CA VAL A 196 19.94 -0.86 -4.38
C VAL A 196 19.42 -0.67 -5.79
N VAL A 197 19.86 -1.51 -6.71
CA VAL A 197 19.48 -1.51 -8.10
C VAL A 197 18.56 -2.71 -8.34
N TYR A 198 17.41 -2.46 -8.93
CA TYR A 198 16.45 -3.49 -9.28
C TYR A 198 16.02 -3.34 -10.73
N PHE A 199 16.06 -4.44 -11.49
CA PHE A 199 15.62 -4.48 -12.88
C PHE A 199 14.16 -4.91 -12.93
N ALA A 200 13.29 -4.01 -13.38
CA ALA A 200 11.85 -4.22 -13.37
C ALA A 200 11.29 -3.95 -14.77
N ASP A 201 10.97 -5.01 -15.48
CA ASP A 201 10.27 -4.93 -16.77
C ASP A 201 8.86 -4.32 -16.55
N ASP A 202 8.37 -3.59 -17.56
CA ASP A 202 7.16 -2.77 -17.45
C ASP A 202 5.86 -3.59 -17.37
N ASP A 203 5.87 -4.85 -17.82
CA ASP A 203 4.73 -5.78 -17.90
C ASP A 203 4.56 -6.69 -16.66
N ASN A 204 5.53 -6.68 -15.75
CA ASN A 204 5.52 -7.51 -14.53
C ASN A 204 4.62 -6.91 -13.44
N THR A 205 4.27 -7.70 -12.43
CA THR A 205 3.45 -7.27 -11.28
C THR A 205 4.24 -7.39 -9.98
N TYR A 206 4.22 -6.33 -9.16
CA TYR A 206 5.08 -6.19 -7.98
C TYR A 206 4.26 -5.91 -6.72
N SER A 207 4.46 -6.71 -5.68
CA SER A 207 3.92 -6.42 -4.34
C SER A 207 4.72 -5.30 -3.66
N LEU A 208 4.06 -4.46 -2.87
CA LEU A 208 4.74 -3.40 -2.11
C LEU A 208 5.79 -3.97 -1.14
N LYS A 209 5.53 -5.14 -0.56
CA LYS A 209 6.44 -5.83 0.36
C LYS A 209 7.79 -6.14 -0.29
N LEU A 210 7.82 -6.38 -1.61
CA LEU A 210 9.04 -6.66 -2.35
C LEU A 210 10.08 -5.53 -2.21
N PHE A 211 9.62 -4.28 -2.27
CA PHE A 211 10.50 -3.11 -2.18
C PHE A 211 11.11 -2.96 -0.79
N ASP A 212 10.41 -3.39 0.26
CA ASP A 212 10.96 -3.42 1.61
C ASP A 212 12.00 -4.54 1.79
N GLU A 213 11.75 -5.72 1.20
CA GLU A 213 12.68 -6.86 1.22
C GLU A 213 14.03 -6.54 0.58
N MET A 214 14.05 -5.84 -0.56
CA MET A 214 15.28 -5.54 -1.29
C MET A 214 16.08 -4.36 -0.72
N ARG A 215 15.45 -3.45 0.02
CA ARG A 215 16.01 -2.14 0.38
C ARG A 215 17.36 -2.20 1.09
N TYR A 216 17.58 -3.26 1.88
CA TYR A 216 18.77 -3.42 2.71
C TYR A 216 19.75 -4.48 2.19
N THR A 217 19.71 -4.76 0.87
CA THR A 217 20.66 -5.64 0.19
C THR A 217 22.10 -5.20 0.45
N LYS A 218 22.98 -6.12 0.83
CA LYS A 218 24.42 -5.86 1.07
C LYS A 218 25.28 -6.22 -0.12
N LYS A 219 24.99 -7.33 -0.80
CA LYS A 219 25.60 -7.77 -2.06
C LYS A 219 24.51 -7.99 -3.11
N VAL A 220 23.81 -9.12 -3.04
CA VAL A 220 22.72 -9.47 -3.95
C VAL A 220 21.63 -10.19 -3.15
N SER A 221 20.42 -9.67 -3.18
CA SER A 221 19.26 -10.31 -2.57
C SER A 221 18.45 -11.08 -3.59
N VAL A 222 17.82 -12.18 -3.16
CA VAL A 222 17.08 -13.08 -4.05
C VAL A 222 15.75 -13.53 -3.44
N TRP A 223 14.78 -13.79 -4.31
CA TRP A 223 13.43 -14.22 -3.92
C TRP A 223 12.73 -15.05 -5.01
N PRO A 224 11.61 -15.72 -4.69
CA PRO A 224 10.77 -16.41 -5.65
C PRO A 224 10.12 -15.45 -6.67
N VAL A 225 9.97 -15.92 -7.90
CA VAL A 225 9.24 -15.23 -8.97
C VAL A 225 8.10 -16.13 -9.43
N GLY A 226 6.88 -15.58 -9.48
CA GLY A 226 5.69 -16.28 -9.94
C GLY A 226 5.54 -16.28 -11.46
N LEU A 227 4.84 -17.29 -11.98
CA LEU A 227 4.44 -17.41 -13.40
C LEU A 227 5.62 -17.37 -14.39
N VAL A 228 6.74 -18.01 -14.04
CA VAL A 228 7.98 -17.98 -14.82
C VAL A 228 8.54 -19.37 -15.05
N GLY A 229 9.38 -19.54 -16.08
CA GLY A 229 10.11 -20.80 -16.32
C GLY A 229 9.23 -22.02 -16.60
N TYR A 230 8.01 -21.81 -17.12
CA TYR A 230 6.96 -22.83 -17.29
C TYR A 230 6.43 -23.42 -15.97
N LEU A 231 6.63 -22.74 -14.86
CA LEU A 231 6.20 -23.16 -13.53
C LEU A 231 5.25 -22.13 -12.91
N ARG A 232 4.54 -22.54 -11.86
CA ARG A 232 3.75 -21.61 -11.02
C ARG A 232 4.66 -20.57 -10.37
N TYR A 233 5.87 -20.97 -10.02
CA TYR A 233 6.95 -20.11 -9.55
C TYR A 233 8.29 -20.81 -9.73
N GLU A 234 9.37 -20.03 -9.82
CA GLU A 234 10.74 -20.47 -9.58
C GLU A 234 11.23 -19.85 -8.28
N ARG A 235 12.10 -20.56 -7.53
CA ARG A 235 12.65 -20.03 -6.27
C ARG A 235 14.05 -20.55 -5.94
N PRO A 236 14.83 -19.76 -5.19
CA PRO A 236 15.97 -20.31 -4.45
C PRO A 236 15.52 -21.38 -3.45
N ILE A 237 16.33 -22.43 -3.29
CA ILE A 237 16.24 -23.38 -2.18
C ILE A 237 17.18 -22.88 -1.09
N VAL A 238 16.63 -22.72 0.12
CA VAL A 238 17.32 -22.11 1.25
C VAL A 238 17.39 -23.11 2.39
N GLU A 239 18.61 -23.36 2.88
CA GLU A 239 18.90 -24.18 4.06
C GLU A 239 19.86 -23.39 4.95
N ASN A 240 19.64 -23.41 6.27
CA ASN A 240 20.48 -22.68 7.23
C ASN A 240 20.69 -21.19 6.86
N LYS A 241 19.64 -20.54 6.35
CA LYS A 241 19.63 -19.13 5.88
C LYS A 241 20.59 -18.85 4.71
N LYS A 242 20.99 -19.88 3.96
CA LYS A 242 21.86 -19.79 2.78
C LYS A 242 21.21 -20.46 1.58
N VAL A 243 21.45 -19.92 0.40
CA VAL A 243 20.98 -20.54 -0.85
C VAL A 243 21.85 -21.77 -1.11
N THR A 244 21.21 -22.94 -1.20
CA THR A 244 21.87 -24.23 -1.46
C THR A 244 21.54 -24.80 -2.83
N GLY A 245 20.49 -24.31 -3.48
CA GLY A 245 20.12 -24.71 -4.83
C GLY A 245 18.92 -23.93 -5.35
N TRP A 246 18.24 -24.49 -6.33
CA TRP A 246 17.16 -23.80 -7.06
C TRP A 246 16.02 -24.76 -7.40
N PHE A 247 14.80 -24.28 -7.23
CA PHE A 247 13.59 -24.91 -7.78
C PHE A 247 13.27 -24.21 -9.10
N THR A 248 13.65 -24.88 -10.19
CA THR A 248 13.56 -24.39 -11.57
C THR A 248 13.48 -25.59 -12.51
N TYR A 249 12.74 -25.45 -13.60
CA TYR A 249 12.62 -26.49 -14.63
C TYR A 249 13.54 -26.19 -15.82
N TRP A 250 13.60 -24.92 -16.22
CA TRP A 250 14.26 -24.52 -17.46
C TRP A 250 15.74 -24.19 -17.24
N LYS A 251 16.61 -25.02 -17.83
CA LYS A 251 18.08 -24.91 -17.72
C LYS A 251 18.54 -24.80 -16.24
N PRO A 252 18.34 -25.85 -15.42
CA PRO A 252 18.66 -25.84 -14.00
C PRO A 252 20.17 -25.77 -13.72
N ASN A 253 21.01 -26.15 -14.68
CA ASN A 253 22.46 -26.17 -14.54
C ASN A 253 23.12 -24.78 -14.71
N ARG A 254 22.34 -23.70 -14.90
CA ARG A 254 22.89 -22.35 -14.89
C ARG A 254 23.45 -22.05 -13.48
N PRO A 255 24.56 -21.31 -13.35
CA PRO A 255 25.04 -20.84 -12.05
C PRO A 255 23.98 -20.08 -11.24
N PHE A 256 23.16 -19.27 -11.92
CA PHE A 256 22.03 -18.55 -11.34
C PHE A 256 20.78 -18.81 -12.18
N PRO A 257 20.09 -19.94 -11.98
CA PRO A 257 18.91 -20.32 -12.75
C PRO A 257 17.66 -19.62 -12.18
N MET A 258 17.61 -18.31 -12.37
CA MET A 258 16.51 -17.45 -11.92
C MET A 258 16.17 -16.40 -12.99
N ASP A 259 15.05 -15.72 -12.79
CA ASP A 259 14.56 -14.65 -13.65
C ASP A 259 15.14 -13.28 -13.26
N MET A 260 15.16 -12.33 -14.20
CA MET A 260 15.59 -10.94 -13.99
C MET A 260 14.89 -10.26 -12.81
N ALA A 261 13.58 -10.52 -12.62
CA ALA A 261 12.80 -9.95 -11.53
C ALA A 261 13.09 -10.62 -10.17
N GLY A 262 13.93 -11.64 -10.12
CA GLY A 262 14.18 -12.44 -8.92
C GLY A 262 15.24 -11.90 -7.97
N PHE A 263 15.95 -10.83 -8.33
CA PHE A 263 17.08 -10.33 -7.53
C PHE A 263 17.22 -8.80 -7.56
N ALA A 264 17.84 -8.24 -6.52
CA ALA A 264 18.34 -6.87 -6.51
C ALA A 264 19.82 -6.84 -6.09
N ILE A 265 20.52 -5.78 -6.52
CA ILE A 265 21.97 -5.65 -6.38
C ILE A 265 22.27 -4.40 -5.55
N ASN A 266 23.21 -4.50 -4.62
CA ASN A 266 23.70 -3.32 -3.91
C ASN A 266 24.37 -2.33 -4.89
N LEU A 267 24.03 -1.03 -4.79
CA LEU A 267 24.56 -0.01 -5.69
C LEU A 267 26.09 0.08 -5.66
N GLN A 268 26.72 -0.11 -4.49
CA GLN A 268 28.18 -0.13 -4.36
C GLN A 268 28.80 -1.19 -5.28
N LEU A 269 28.19 -2.38 -5.37
CA LEU A 269 28.70 -3.46 -6.20
C LEU A 269 28.69 -3.11 -7.70
N ILE A 270 27.71 -2.31 -8.15
CA ILE A 270 27.64 -1.79 -9.53
C ILE A 270 28.76 -0.79 -9.81
N HIS A 271 29.13 0.03 -8.82
CA HIS A 271 30.24 0.98 -8.90
C HIS A 271 31.61 0.29 -8.83
N ASP A 272 31.75 -0.75 -8.01
CA ASP A 272 32.99 -1.52 -7.86
C ASP A 272 33.35 -2.31 -9.13
N HIS A 273 32.39 -2.50 -10.05
CA HIS A 273 32.55 -3.25 -11.29
C HIS A 273 32.05 -2.41 -12.49
N PRO A 274 32.77 -1.35 -12.88
CA PRO A 274 32.33 -0.40 -13.89
C PRO A 274 32.19 -1.01 -15.30
N ASP A 275 32.92 -2.09 -15.58
CA ASP A 275 32.94 -2.73 -16.91
C ASP A 275 31.87 -3.82 -17.08
N VAL A 276 31.11 -4.12 -16.03
CA VAL A 276 30.14 -5.23 -16.04
C VAL A 276 28.78 -4.76 -16.55
N GLY A 277 28.15 -5.51 -17.44
CA GLY A 277 26.82 -5.21 -17.95
C GLY A 277 26.21 -6.42 -18.65
N PHE A 278 25.02 -6.23 -19.21
CA PHE A 278 24.36 -7.23 -20.04
C PHE A 278 24.98 -7.26 -21.45
N THR A 279 24.84 -8.40 -22.15
CA THR A 279 25.34 -8.56 -23.52
C THR A 279 24.29 -9.18 -24.43
N ASN A 280 24.26 -8.81 -25.71
CA ASN A 280 23.40 -9.46 -26.69
C ASN A 280 23.96 -10.83 -27.12
N SER A 281 25.27 -11.05 -26.94
CA SER A 281 25.98 -12.26 -27.35
C SER A 281 26.02 -13.30 -26.23
N VAL A 282 24.86 -13.64 -25.67
CA VAL A 282 24.74 -14.64 -24.60
C VAL A 282 23.74 -15.71 -24.96
N GLN A 283 23.99 -16.92 -24.47
CA GLN A 283 23.02 -18.01 -24.60
C GLN A 283 21.70 -17.62 -23.91
N ARG A 284 20.58 -17.94 -24.57
CA ARG A 284 19.23 -17.74 -24.00
C ARG A 284 19.18 -18.21 -22.53
N GLY A 285 18.78 -17.31 -21.62
CA GLY A 285 18.62 -17.58 -20.19
C GLY A 285 19.86 -17.36 -19.33
N TYR A 286 20.97 -16.96 -19.91
CA TYR A 286 22.21 -16.73 -19.17
C TYR A 286 22.47 -15.25 -18.89
N GLN A 287 21.54 -14.33 -19.20
CA GLN A 287 21.76 -12.90 -18.96
C GLN A 287 21.99 -12.58 -17.49
N GLU A 288 21.13 -13.10 -16.63
CA GLU A 288 21.20 -12.97 -15.17
C GLU A 288 22.51 -13.56 -14.66
N THR A 289 22.85 -14.75 -15.16
CA THR A 289 24.10 -15.45 -14.82
C THR A 289 25.33 -14.63 -15.23
N THR A 290 25.36 -14.10 -16.45
CA THR A 290 26.49 -13.33 -16.97
C THR A 290 26.71 -12.06 -16.15
N LEU A 291 25.64 -11.35 -15.80
CA LEU A 291 25.72 -10.17 -14.95
C LEU A 291 26.28 -10.53 -13.57
N LEU A 292 25.65 -11.47 -12.86
CA LEU A 292 26.03 -11.81 -11.48
C LEU A 292 27.46 -12.38 -11.39
N THR A 293 27.85 -13.21 -12.36
CA THR A 293 29.22 -13.73 -12.44
C THR A 293 30.22 -12.62 -12.73
N GLY A 294 29.88 -11.66 -13.61
CA GLY A 294 30.72 -10.49 -13.87
C GLY A 294 30.94 -9.63 -12.62
N LEU A 295 29.92 -9.51 -11.76
CA LEU A 295 30.00 -8.84 -10.46
C LEU A 295 30.74 -9.67 -9.39
N LYS A 296 31.36 -10.79 -9.77
CA LYS A 296 32.08 -11.72 -8.89
C LYS A 296 31.22 -12.28 -7.76
N ILE A 297 29.92 -12.43 -8.02
CA ILE A 297 28.97 -13.02 -7.07
C ILE A 297 28.99 -14.54 -7.21
N SER A 298 29.04 -15.21 -6.07
CA SER A 298 28.83 -16.65 -5.94
C SER A 298 27.48 -16.93 -5.27
N GLN A 299 27.02 -18.18 -5.32
CA GLN A 299 25.79 -18.59 -4.62
C GLN A 299 25.83 -18.28 -3.11
N TYR A 300 27.01 -18.30 -2.48
CA TYR A 300 27.18 -18.05 -1.04
C TYR A 300 26.98 -16.57 -0.64
N ASP A 301 27.12 -15.67 -1.62
CA ASP A 301 26.95 -14.23 -1.46
C ASP A 301 25.47 -13.79 -1.53
N LEU A 302 24.58 -14.70 -1.97
CA LEU A 302 23.16 -14.41 -2.10
C LEU A 302 22.49 -14.27 -0.73
N GLU A 303 21.63 -13.26 -0.61
CA GLU A 303 20.83 -12.96 0.58
C GLU A 303 19.38 -13.38 0.34
N PRO A 304 18.93 -14.52 0.89
CA PRO A 304 17.54 -14.95 0.71
C PRO A 304 16.57 -14.00 1.42
N ARG A 305 15.57 -13.51 0.68
CA ARG A 305 14.49 -12.62 1.14
C ARG A 305 13.13 -13.30 1.03
N ALA A 306 12.05 -12.56 1.25
CA ALA A 306 10.67 -13.04 1.08
C ALA A 306 10.40 -14.29 1.93
N ASN A 307 10.64 -14.15 3.23
CA ASN A 307 10.55 -15.23 4.23
C ASN A 307 11.38 -16.47 3.84
N MET A 308 12.70 -16.31 3.67
CA MET A 308 13.61 -17.40 3.25
C MET A 308 13.18 -18.07 1.94
N CYS A 309 12.72 -17.25 1.00
CA CYS A 309 12.25 -17.65 -0.32
C CYS A 309 11.04 -18.59 -0.32
N THR A 310 10.13 -18.46 0.66
CA THR A 310 8.86 -19.19 0.68
C THR A 310 7.67 -18.35 0.23
N GLU A 311 7.83 -17.03 0.03
CA GLU A 311 6.77 -16.13 -0.43
C GLU A 311 7.04 -15.60 -1.84
N VAL A 312 6.02 -15.61 -2.70
CA VAL A 312 6.06 -14.99 -4.03
C VAL A 312 5.57 -13.55 -3.91
N LEU A 313 6.44 -12.58 -4.20
CA LEU A 313 6.14 -11.14 -4.09
C LEU A 313 6.23 -10.40 -5.44
N VAL A 314 6.57 -11.11 -6.51
CA VAL A 314 6.66 -10.61 -7.87
C VAL A 314 6.18 -11.68 -8.86
N TRP A 315 5.51 -11.26 -9.92
CA TRP A 315 4.97 -12.15 -10.95
C TRP A 315 5.37 -11.66 -12.33
N HIS A 316 5.85 -12.59 -13.16
CA HIS A 316 6.18 -12.34 -14.55
C HIS A 316 4.90 -12.38 -15.43
N THR A 317 4.02 -11.40 -15.22
CA THR A 317 2.83 -11.17 -16.07
C THR A 317 3.23 -10.72 -17.47
N ARG A 318 2.32 -10.90 -18.45
CA ARG A 318 2.46 -10.47 -19.85
C ARG A 318 1.10 -10.08 -20.40
#